data_AF-A0A972GHB1-F1
#
_entry.id   AF-A0A972GHB1-F1
#
_cell.length_a   1.000
_cell.length_b   1.000
_cell.length_c   1.000
_cell.angle_alpha   90.00
_cell.angle_beta   90.00
_cell.angle_gamma   90.00
#
_symmetry.space_group_name_H-M   'P 1'
#
loop_
_entity.id
_entity.type
_entity.pdbx_description
1 polymer ?
#
loop_
_entity_poly.entity_id
_entity_poly.type
_entity_poly.pdbx_seq_one_letter_code
_entity_poly.pdbx_strand_id
1 'polypeptide(L)'
;MSDDITVMDLNATEDASMMFANVFDELQKQMAIIQIALEFIEETGRGSWIEAVRDDVEMLQLQLTESAAVTADISDYLFDMVSAFRGDNEYVDGDDLGDDLEDYE
;
A
#
# COMPACT_ATOMS: atom_id res chain seq x y z
N MET A 1 6.06 23.05 20.13
CA MET A 1 5.74 21.62 20.28
C MET A 1 6.53 20.95 19.17
N SER A 2 7.42 20.02 19.52
CA SER A 2 8.20 19.30 18.51
C SER A 2 7.26 18.35 17.79
N ASP A 3 7.11 18.49 16.48
CA ASP A 3 6.39 17.53 15.63
C ASP A 3 7.31 16.32 15.33
N ASP A 4 7.98 15.82 16.36
CA ASP A 4 8.92 14.70 16.21
C ASP A 4 8.12 13.41 16.05
N ILE A 5 8.22 12.81 14.87
CA ILE A 5 7.70 11.48 14.57
C ILE A 5 8.42 10.48 15.46
N THR A 6 7.68 9.69 16.22
CA THR A 6 8.25 8.70 17.15
C THR A 6 8.48 7.35 16.46
N VAL A 7 9.34 6.51 17.04
CA VAL A 7 9.54 5.11 16.55
C VAL A 7 8.24 4.30 16.55
N MET A 8 7.27 4.63 17.41
CA MET A 8 5.95 4.01 17.40
C MET A 8 5.13 4.41 16.15
N ASP A 9 5.23 5.66 15.72
CA ASP A 9 4.57 6.14 14.49
C ASP A 9 5.16 5.47 13.23
N LEU A 10 6.45 5.14 13.28
CA LEU A 10 7.18 4.40 12.24
C LEU A 10 6.73 2.95 12.11
N ASN A 11 6.65 2.21 13.22
CA ASN A 11 6.17 0.83 13.20
C ASN A 11 4.70 0.75 12.74
N ALA A 12 3.87 1.72 13.16
CA ALA A 12 2.49 1.82 12.69
C ALA A 12 2.40 2.11 11.18
N THR A 13 3.35 2.87 10.63
CA THR A 13 3.46 3.16 9.19
C THR A 13 3.88 1.92 8.40
N GLU A 14 4.84 1.13 8.90
CA GLU A 14 5.27 -0.15 8.30
C GLU A 14 4.16 -1.21 8.34
N ASP A 15 3.44 -1.31 9.46
CA ASP A 15 2.26 -2.19 9.57
C ASP A 15 1.16 -1.77 8.58
N ALA A 16 0.94 -0.46 8.41
CA ALA A 16 -0.02 0.07 7.46
C ALA A 16 0.38 -0.22 6.00
N SER A 17 1.66 -0.06 5.63
CA SER A 17 2.13 -0.38 4.28
C SER A 17 1.98 -1.87 3.97
N MET A 18 2.27 -2.74 4.93
CA MET A 18 2.02 -4.19 4.80
C MET A 18 0.53 -4.51 4.65
N MET A 19 -0.36 -3.83 5.38
CA MET A 19 -1.81 -4.00 5.20
C MET A 19 -2.25 -3.59 3.79
N PHE A 20 -1.76 -2.46 3.28
CA PHE A 20 -2.07 -2.02 1.91
C PHE A 20 -1.56 -2.99 0.85
N ALA A 21 -0.35 -3.53 1.01
CA ALA A 21 0.17 -4.57 0.11
C ALA A 21 -0.72 -5.83 0.09
N ASN A 22 -1.22 -6.27 1.24
CA ASN A 22 -2.16 -7.39 1.33
C ASN A 22 -3.51 -7.07 0.67
N VAL A 23 -4.03 -5.87 0.87
CA VAL A 23 -5.26 -5.41 0.20
C VAL A 23 -5.08 -5.40 -1.31
N PHE A 24 -3.94 -4.91 -1.80
CA PHE A 24 -3.60 -4.91 -3.22
C PHE A 24 -3.58 -6.33 -3.82
N ASP A 25 -2.91 -7.29 -3.16
CA ASP A 25 -2.87 -8.69 -3.60
C ASP A 25 -4.28 -9.31 -3.68
N GLU A 26 -5.14 -9.00 -2.70
CA GLU A 26 -6.53 -9.46 -2.71
C GLU A 26 -7.36 -8.84 -3.83
N LEU A 27 -7.17 -7.54 -4.13
CA LEU A 27 -7.80 -6.88 -5.27
C LEU A 27 -7.36 -7.52 -6.60
N GLN A 28 -6.09 -7.87 -6.75
CA GLN A 28 -5.60 -8.58 -7.95
C GLN A 28 -6.25 -9.95 -8.14
N LYS A 29 -6.42 -10.72 -7.06
CA LYS A 29 -7.12 -12.00 -7.10
C LYS A 29 -8.58 -11.83 -7.52
N GLN A 30 -9.26 -10.81 -6.99
CA GLN A 30 -10.65 -10.52 -7.37
C GLN A 30 -10.78 -10.13 -8.84
N MET A 31 -9.84 -9.34 -9.38
CA MET A 31 -9.79 -9.03 -10.82
C MET A 31 -9.65 -10.30 -11.67
N ALA A 32 -8.80 -11.25 -11.26
CA ALA A 32 -8.64 -12.51 -11.99
C ALA A 32 -9.92 -13.36 -11.97
N ILE A 33 -10.62 -13.44 -10.83
CA ILE A 33 -11.91 -14.14 -10.72
C ILE A 33 -12.97 -13.50 -11.63
N ILE A 34 -13.01 -12.17 -11.67
CA ILE A 34 -13.90 -11.39 -12.52
C ILE A 34 -13.64 -11.69 -14.01
N GLN A 35 -12.38 -11.73 -14.45
CA GLN A 35 -12.03 -12.05 -15.83
C GLN A 35 -12.49 -13.46 -16.23
N ILE A 36 -12.29 -14.45 -15.35
CA ILE A 36 -12.77 -15.82 -15.58
C ILE A 36 -14.30 -15.87 -15.69
N ALA A 37 -15.01 -15.10 -14.85
CA ALA A 37 -16.46 -15.02 -14.89
C ALA A 37 -16.96 -14.37 -16.19
N LEU A 38 -16.29 -13.32 -16.67
CA LEU A 38 -16.58 -12.69 -17.96
C LEU A 38 -16.41 -13.68 -19.12
N GLU A 39 -15.27 -14.37 -19.19
CA GLU A 39 -15.00 -15.37 -20.23
C GLU A 39 -16.08 -16.46 -20.25
N PHE A 40 -16.45 -16.98 -19.07
CA PHE A 40 -17.51 -17.98 -18.97
C PHE A 40 -18.87 -17.45 -19.44
N ILE A 41 -19.20 -16.21 -19.09
CA ILE A 41 -20.44 -15.54 -19.50
C ILE A 41 -20.46 -15.31 -21.02
N GLU A 42 -19.33 -14.93 -21.63
CA GLU A 42 -19.23 -14.76 -23.08
C GLU A 42 -19.38 -16.09 -23.84
N GLU A 43 -18.82 -17.18 -23.30
CA GLU A 43 -18.90 -18.50 -23.92
C GLU A 43 -20.28 -19.15 -23.79
N THR A 44 -20.96 -18.95 -22.66
CA THR A 44 -22.19 -19.69 -22.31
C THR A 44 -23.46 -18.84 -22.34
N GLY A 45 -23.31 -17.52 -22.28
CA GLY A 45 -24.40 -16.58 -22.12
C GLY A 45 -25.23 -16.40 -23.39
N ARG A 46 -26.56 -16.35 -23.22
CA ARG A 46 -27.48 -15.80 -24.23
C ARG A 46 -28.48 -14.81 -23.65
N GLY A 47 -28.70 -13.70 -24.36
CA GLY A 47 -29.74 -12.71 -24.09
C GLY A 47 -29.21 -11.39 -23.51
N SER A 48 -30.07 -10.36 -23.48
CA SER A 48 -29.70 -9.00 -23.09
C SER A 48 -29.30 -8.83 -21.61
N TRP A 49 -29.69 -9.76 -20.73
CA TRP A 49 -29.29 -9.71 -19.32
C TRP A 49 -27.80 -10.02 -19.13
N ILE A 50 -27.18 -10.76 -20.06
CA ILE A 50 -25.74 -11.03 -20.04
C ILE A 50 -24.93 -9.83 -20.45
N GLU A 51 -25.40 -9.04 -21.40
CA GLU A 51 -24.75 -7.78 -21.77
C GLU A 51 -24.70 -6.82 -20.56
N ALA A 52 -25.80 -6.71 -19.82
CA ALA A 52 -25.84 -5.92 -18.59
C ALA A 52 -24.87 -6.45 -17.51
N VAL A 53 -24.81 -7.77 -17.31
CA VAL A 53 -23.84 -8.37 -16.37
C VAL A 53 -22.40 -8.14 -16.85
N ARG A 54 -22.14 -8.20 -18.16
CA ARG A 54 -20.82 -7.94 -18.73
C ARG A 54 -20.38 -6.50 -18.46
N ASP A 55 -21.25 -5.54 -18.73
CA ASP A 55 -20.99 -4.12 -18.49
C ASP A 55 -20.75 -3.83 -16.99
N ASP A 56 -21.56 -4.41 -16.10
CA ASP A 56 -21.39 -4.29 -14.65
C ASP A 56 -20.02 -4.85 -14.19
N VAL A 57 -19.61 -5.98 -14.76
CA VAL A 57 -18.36 -6.64 -14.40
C VAL A 57 -17.15 -5.89 -14.99
N GLU A 58 -17.24 -5.36 -16.20
CA GLU A 58 -16.24 -4.45 -16.78
C GLU A 58 -16.07 -3.19 -15.92
N MET A 59 -17.17 -2.62 -15.40
CA MET A 59 -17.13 -1.47 -14.49
C MET A 59 -16.44 -1.81 -13.17
N LEU A 60 -16.75 -2.97 -12.59
CA LEU A 60 -16.10 -3.46 -11.37
C LEU A 60 -14.59 -3.65 -11.59
N GLN A 61 -14.20 -4.18 -12.75
CA GLN A 61 -12.78 -4.35 -13.08
C GLN A 61 -12.05 -3.00 -13.17
N LEU A 62 -12.69 -1.97 -13.76
CA LEU A 62 -12.13 -0.62 -13.81
C LEU A 62 -11.93 -0.04 -12.40
N GLN A 63 -12.96 -0.11 -11.55
CA GLN A 63 -12.89 0.40 -10.18
C GLN A 63 -11.84 -0.32 -9.33
N LEU A 64 -11.71 -1.64 -9.51
CA LEU A 64 -10.66 -2.42 -8.85
C LEU A 64 -9.27 -2.02 -9.32
N THR A 65 -9.08 -1.76 -10.62
CA THR A 65 -7.80 -1.31 -11.18
C THR A 65 -7.40 0.06 -10.61
N GLU A 66 -8.34 1.00 -10.55
CA GLU A 66 -8.10 2.33 -9.96
C GLU A 66 -7.77 2.23 -8.45
N SER A 67 -8.52 1.40 -7.72
CA SER A 67 -8.28 1.17 -6.29
C SER A 67 -6.92 0.51 -6.03
N ALA A 68 -6.52 -0.42 -6.89
CA ALA A 68 -5.23 -1.08 -6.82
C ALA A 68 -4.07 -0.11 -7.08
N ALA A 69 -4.20 0.78 -8.08
CA ALA A 69 -3.20 1.82 -8.34
C ALA A 69 -3.03 2.78 -7.15
N VAL A 70 -4.14 3.27 -6.58
CA VAL A 70 -4.11 4.14 -5.39
C VAL A 70 -3.49 3.41 -4.19
N THR A 71 -3.80 2.13 -4.01
CA THR A 71 -3.24 1.32 -2.91
C THR A 71 -1.72 1.13 -3.06
N ALA A 72 -1.24 0.91 -4.29
CA ALA A 72 0.19 0.82 -4.58
C ALA A 72 0.91 2.15 -4.30
N ASP A 73 0.36 3.27 -4.78
CA ASP A 73 0.94 4.61 -4.56
C ASP A 73 1.02 4.96 -3.06
N ILE A 74 0.00 4.61 -2.28
CA ILE A 74 0.02 4.81 -0.82
C ILE A 74 1.08 3.92 -0.18
N SER A 75 1.18 2.65 -0.59
CA SER A 75 2.18 1.73 -0.04
C SER A 75 3.60 2.21 -0.31
N ASP A 76 3.88 2.67 -1.53
CA ASP A 76 5.19 3.22 -1.93
C ASP A 76 5.51 4.49 -1.13
N TYR A 77 4.55 5.40 -0.98
CA TYR A 77 4.73 6.61 -0.17
C TYR A 77 5.06 6.30 1.30
N LEU A 78 4.36 5.34 1.91
CA LEU A 78 4.63 4.93 3.29
C LEU A 78 6.00 4.26 3.41
N PHE A 79 6.39 3.44 2.43
CA PHE A 79 7.70 2.78 2.42
C PHE A 79 8.86 3.78 2.25
N ASP A 80 8.68 4.77 1.37
CA ASP A 80 9.65 5.87 1.19
C ASP A 80 9.78 6.70 2.47
N MET A 81 8.67 6.98 3.16
CA MET A 81 8.69 7.70 4.43
C MET A 81 9.45 6.91 5.52
N VAL A 82 9.23 5.60 5.62
CA VAL A 82 9.97 4.72 6.54
C VAL A 82 11.46 4.70 6.19
N SER A 83 11.79 4.59 4.90
CA SER A 83 13.16 4.51 4.41
C SER A 83 13.93 5.81 4.63
N ALA A 84 13.32 6.96 4.35
CA ALA A 84 13.89 8.28 4.60
C ALA A 84 14.21 8.49 6.09
N PHE A 85 13.29 8.11 6.99
CA PHE A 85 13.50 8.28 8.43
C PHE A 85 14.56 7.32 9.01
N ARG A 86 14.66 6.10 8.45
CA ARG A 86 15.74 5.15 8.82
C ARG A 86 17.09 5.60 8.24
N GLY A 87 17.11 6.15 7.02
CA GLY A 87 18.31 6.68 6.37
C GLY A 87 18.83 7.97 7.01
N ASP A 88 17.95 8.85 7.50
CA ASP A 88 18.35 10.03 8.29
C ASP A 88 18.92 9.66 9.67
N ASN A 89 18.55 8.50 10.22
CA ASN A 89 19.20 7.95 11.42
C ASN A 89 20.59 7.34 11.14
N GLU A 90 20.94 7.06 9.88
CA GLU A 90 22.25 6.50 9.51
C GLU A 90 23.37 7.58 9.48
N TYR A 91 23.00 8.88 9.55
CA TYR A 91 23.95 9.99 9.78
C TYR A 91 24.09 10.40 11.24
N VAL A 92 23.52 9.65 12.19
CA VAL A 92 24.02 9.69 13.56
C VAL A 92 25.21 8.73 13.60
N ASP A 93 26.33 9.22 13.05
CA ASP A 93 27.65 8.61 13.27
C ASP A 93 27.77 8.33 14.76
N GLY A 94 28.07 7.07 15.09
CA GLY A 94 28.29 6.59 16.45
C GLY A 94 29.53 7.18 17.14
N ASP A 95 29.92 8.40 16.77
CA ASP A 95 31.05 9.16 17.29
C ASP A 95 30.62 10.45 18.04
N ASP A 96 29.34 10.83 18.07
CA ASP A 96 28.89 12.10 18.73
C ASP A 96 28.02 11.89 19.98
N LEU A 97 28.07 10.69 20.58
CA LEU A 97 27.47 10.39 21.90
C LEU A 97 28.51 10.34 23.04
N GLY A 98 29.62 11.04 22.91
CA GLY A 98 30.62 11.09 23.97
C GLY A 98 31.61 12.23 23.81
N ASP A 99 31.28 13.40 24.37
CA ASP A 99 32.28 14.24 25.05
C ASP A 99 31.70 15.41 25.88
N ASP A 100 30.48 15.29 26.42
CA ASP A 100 29.90 16.30 27.34
C ASP A 100 29.75 15.78 28.78
N LEU A 101 30.70 14.95 29.24
CA LEU A 101 30.82 14.49 30.64
C LEU A 101 32.12 14.96 31.31
N GLU A 102 32.58 16.18 31.00
CA GLU A 102 33.61 16.83 31.81
C GLU A 102 33.10 18.16 32.38
N ASP A 103 33.35 18.32 33.68
CA ASP A 103 33.28 19.52 34.51
C ASP A 103 31.93 19.95 35.13
N TYR A 104 31.58 19.26 36.22
CA TYR A 104 31.07 19.95 37.42
C TYR A 104 31.98 19.62 38.62
N GLU A 105 32.91 20.53 38.93
CA GLU A 105 33.47 20.71 40.29
C GLU A 105 32.40 21.22 41.27
#